data_AF-A0A380EPP4-F1
#
_entry.id   AF-A0A380EPP4-F1
#
_cell.length_a   1.000
_cell.length_b   1.000
_cell.length_c   1.000
_cell.angle_alpha   90.00
_cell.angle_beta   90.00
_cell.angle_gamma   90.00
#
_symmetry.space_group_name_H-M   'P 1'
#
loop_
_entity.id
_entity.type
_entity.pdbx_description
1 polymer ?
#
loop_
_entity_poly.entity_id
_entity_poly.type
_entity_poly.pdbx_seq_one_letter_code
_entity_poly.pdbx_strand_id
1 'polypeptide(L)'
;MDAVSLNQNKLILKAYEEVENRLGHMPLLMDFIQQHSIDPSVIFSKFSNYYEFLVRYKKIDTLLTENESKNLVFFSRQIAPGLKRIDSLVLEELLKNELTYDELKNKMLNEVKDITEDDIDTSLRILDFSFYNAGIEKIYGSPIIERNERMIRLSDAFTNALSNQTFNMFLEDLIELSKYNNEKYQKGKNGLILYNKYSREDFSKIFNWNKNGSSVIMGYMIKSQEMPIFITYDKHEDISDSTKYEDEFLSQDELKWFTKSNRTLESKEVQKILSHRAKGIKMYIFVQKKDDDGIYFYYLGTAGYIEGSEKQDKMPNGSNVVTMDLALDKAVRDDIYRYLTN
;
A
#
# COMPACT_ATOMS: atom_id res chain seq x y z
N MET A 1 18.16 17.04 3.47
CA MET A 1 17.09 16.48 2.62
C MET A 1 17.13 17.03 1.19
N ASP A 2 17.31 18.34 0.98
CA ASP A 2 17.30 18.94 -0.37
C ASP A 2 18.37 18.42 -1.32
N ALA A 3 19.62 18.25 -0.85
CA ALA A 3 20.71 17.71 -1.68
C ALA A 3 20.47 16.26 -2.15
N VAL A 4 19.85 15.43 -1.31
CA VAL A 4 19.51 14.03 -1.63
C VAL A 4 18.36 13.99 -2.65
N SER A 5 17.34 14.84 -2.47
CA SER A 5 16.21 14.96 -3.39
C SER A 5 16.63 15.48 -4.77
N LEU A 6 17.50 16.50 -4.80
CA LEU A 6 18.11 17.04 -6.03
C LEU A 6 18.93 15.98 -6.78
N ASN A 7 19.64 15.12 -6.05
CA ASN A 7 20.42 14.04 -6.66
C ASN A 7 19.51 12.98 -7.30
N GLN A 8 18.44 12.58 -6.61
CA GLN A 8 17.45 11.63 -7.15
C GLN A 8 16.77 12.14 -8.43
N ASN A 9 16.38 13.41 -8.49
CA ASN A 9 15.80 14.00 -9.70
C ASN A 9 16.76 13.93 -10.91
N LYS A 10 18.06 14.17 -10.68
CA LYS A 10 19.10 14.04 -11.72
C LYS A 10 19.27 12.59 -12.18
N LEU A 11 19.22 11.63 -11.26
CA LEU A 11 19.28 10.21 -11.59
C LEU A 11 18.08 9.76 -12.44
N ILE A 12 16.87 10.22 -12.10
CA ILE A 12 15.65 9.92 -12.88
C ILE A 12 15.77 10.52 -14.29
N LEU A 13 16.17 11.80 -14.42
CA LEU A 13 16.34 12.42 -15.73
C LEU A 13 17.39 11.68 -16.57
N LYS A 14 18.52 11.32 -15.97
CA LYS A 14 19.57 10.56 -16.66
C LYS A 14 19.06 9.20 -17.16
N ALA A 15 18.34 8.46 -16.30
CA ALA A 15 17.75 7.19 -16.68
C ALA A 15 16.73 7.34 -17.82
N TYR A 16 15.93 8.40 -17.80
CA TYR A 16 15.03 8.75 -18.90
C TYR A 16 15.80 9.00 -20.20
N GLU A 17 16.82 9.86 -20.20
CA GLU A 17 17.59 10.19 -21.40
C GLU A 17 18.32 8.97 -21.96
N GLU A 18 18.82 8.08 -21.10
CA GLU A 18 19.44 6.82 -21.53
C GLU A 18 18.43 5.88 -22.23
N VAL A 19 17.20 5.78 -21.73
CA VAL A 19 16.14 4.98 -22.36
C VAL A 19 15.66 5.64 -23.66
N GLU A 20 15.40 6.95 -23.65
CA GLU A 20 15.02 7.75 -24.82
C GLU A 20 16.04 7.60 -25.95
N ASN A 21 17.34 7.70 -25.65
CA ASN A 21 18.41 7.53 -26.64
C ASN A 21 18.46 6.11 -27.23
N ARG A 22 18.09 5.08 -26.47
CA ARG A 22 18.02 3.70 -26.96
C ARG A 22 16.80 3.46 -27.86
N LEU A 23 15.66 4.06 -27.54
CA LEU A 23 14.42 3.88 -28.29
C LEU A 23 14.30 4.81 -29.51
N GLY A 24 14.90 5.99 -29.45
CA GLY A 24 14.72 7.04 -30.45
C GLY A 24 13.39 7.79 -30.36
N HIS A 25 12.61 7.57 -29.29
CA HIS A 25 11.37 8.27 -28.98
C HIS A 25 11.16 8.39 -27.47
N MET A 26 10.16 9.18 -27.05
CA MET A 26 9.79 9.32 -25.64
C MET A 26 9.42 7.94 -25.05
N PRO A 27 10.08 7.50 -23.96
CA PRO A 27 9.71 6.26 -23.28
C PRO A 27 8.42 6.42 -22.47
N LEU A 28 7.69 5.32 -22.33
CA LEU A 28 6.64 5.08 -21.34
C LEU A 28 7.20 4.31 -20.13
N LEU A 29 6.40 4.10 -19.08
CA LEU A 29 6.85 3.46 -17.84
C LEU A 29 7.29 2.02 -18.05
N MET A 30 6.55 1.26 -18.88
CA MET A 30 6.93 -0.11 -19.20
C MET A 30 8.23 -0.21 -20.00
N ASP A 31 8.61 0.83 -20.74
CA ASP A 31 9.89 0.87 -21.43
C ASP A 31 11.07 0.84 -20.45
N PHE A 32 10.96 1.50 -19.28
CA PHE A 32 12.01 1.44 -18.26
C PHE A 32 12.22 0.01 -17.75
N ILE A 33 11.13 -0.73 -17.58
CA ILE A 33 11.16 -2.14 -17.19
C ILE A 33 11.81 -3.00 -18.29
N GLN A 34 11.33 -2.87 -19.53
CA GLN A 34 11.80 -3.63 -20.68
C GLN A 34 13.27 -3.36 -21.00
N GLN A 35 13.74 -2.13 -20.76
CA GLN A 35 15.11 -1.69 -20.99
C GLN A 35 16.02 -1.89 -19.77
N HIS A 36 15.58 -2.65 -18.75
CA HIS A 36 16.31 -2.93 -17.51
C HIS A 36 16.87 -1.66 -16.83
N SER A 37 16.09 -0.59 -16.85
CA SER A 37 16.42 0.71 -16.26
C SER A 37 15.87 0.80 -14.82
N ILE A 38 15.59 2.01 -14.35
CA ILE A 38 14.99 2.26 -13.03
C ILE A 38 13.58 1.65 -12.92
N ASP A 39 13.20 1.24 -11.71
CA ASP A 39 11.81 0.88 -11.43
C ASP A 39 10.92 2.15 -11.46
N PRO A 40 9.76 2.14 -12.14
CA PRO A 40 8.81 3.26 -12.18
C PRO A 40 8.43 3.85 -10.83
N SER A 41 8.43 3.06 -9.74
CA SER A 41 8.20 3.56 -8.38
C SER A 41 9.19 4.64 -7.94
N VAL A 42 10.41 4.63 -8.49
CA VAL A 42 11.41 5.68 -8.24
C VAL A 42 10.94 7.02 -8.81
N ILE A 43 10.28 7.02 -9.97
CA ILE A 43 9.68 8.24 -10.55
C ILE A 43 8.56 8.74 -9.64
N PHE A 44 7.66 7.85 -9.21
CA PHE A 44 6.53 8.19 -8.34
C PHE A 44 6.94 8.67 -6.94
N SER A 45 8.16 8.37 -6.51
CA SER A 45 8.72 8.91 -5.27
C SER A 45 9.04 10.41 -5.32
N LYS A 46 9.11 11.00 -6.53
CA LYS A 46 9.48 12.41 -6.77
C LYS A 46 8.45 13.22 -7.55
N PHE A 47 7.62 12.55 -8.32
CA PHE A 47 6.62 13.16 -9.19
C PHE A 47 5.27 12.52 -8.91
N SER A 48 4.19 13.30 -8.93
CA SER A 48 2.87 12.76 -8.57
C SER A 48 2.38 11.73 -9.59
N ASN A 49 2.79 11.89 -10.84
CA ASN A 49 2.61 10.97 -11.95
C ASN A 49 3.73 11.17 -12.99
N TYR A 50 3.82 10.31 -14.00
CA TYR A 50 4.84 10.38 -15.04
C TYR A 50 4.71 11.62 -15.95
N TYR A 51 3.49 12.03 -16.25
CA TYR A 51 3.21 13.21 -17.06
C TYR A 51 3.81 14.49 -16.43
N GLU A 52 3.70 14.66 -15.11
CA GLU A 52 4.31 15.79 -14.40
C GLU A 52 5.84 15.81 -14.50
N PHE A 53 6.48 14.63 -14.51
CA PHE A 53 7.91 14.52 -14.78
C PHE A 53 8.24 15.03 -16.19
N LEU A 54 7.51 14.57 -17.20
CA LEU A 54 7.73 14.96 -18.59
C LEU A 54 7.54 16.47 -18.79
N VAL A 55 6.48 17.05 -18.23
CA VAL A 55 6.23 18.51 -18.28
C VAL A 55 7.37 19.28 -17.60
N ARG A 56 7.81 18.86 -16.40
CA ARG A 56 8.89 19.56 -15.67
C ARG A 56 10.17 19.65 -16.48
N TYR A 57 10.51 18.59 -17.22
CA TYR A 57 11.73 18.52 -18.03
C TYR A 57 11.52 18.84 -19.50
N LYS A 58 10.33 19.37 -19.88
CA LYS A 58 10.01 19.75 -21.27
C LYS A 58 10.21 18.60 -22.26
N LYS A 59 9.80 17.41 -21.86
CA LYS A 59 9.86 16.16 -22.65
C LYS A 59 8.53 15.83 -23.34
N ILE A 60 7.50 16.64 -23.11
CA ILE A 60 6.20 16.55 -23.78
C ILE A 60 5.62 17.96 -23.95
N ASP A 61 4.95 18.19 -25.08
CA ASP A 61 4.31 19.47 -25.39
C ASP A 61 2.79 19.43 -25.20
N THR A 62 2.17 18.25 -25.28
CA THR A 62 0.73 18.08 -25.07
C THR A 62 0.38 18.33 -23.60
N LEU A 63 -0.62 19.19 -23.37
CA LEU A 63 -1.12 19.49 -22.04
C LEU A 63 -2.36 18.66 -21.71
N LEU A 64 -2.29 17.93 -20.61
CA LEU A 64 -3.45 17.35 -19.95
C LEU A 64 -4.16 18.41 -19.09
N THR A 65 -5.47 18.26 -18.98
CA THR A 65 -6.29 18.99 -18.01
C THR A 65 -5.86 18.64 -16.58
N GLU A 66 -6.23 19.51 -15.63
CA GLU A 66 -5.96 19.26 -14.21
C GLU A 66 -6.59 17.93 -13.74
N ASN A 67 -7.81 17.64 -14.19
CA ASN A 67 -8.50 16.40 -13.81
C ASN A 67 -7.79 15.16 -14.37
N GLU A 68 -7.40 15.16 -15.65
CA GLU A 68 -6.64 14.06 -16.27
C GLU A 68 -5.33 13.81 -15.51
N SER A 69 -4.55 14.85 -15.22
CA SER A 69 -3.31 14.69 -14.43
C SER A 69 -3.59 14.09 -13.05
N LYS A 70 -4.63 14.58 -12.34
CA LYS A 70 -5.02 14.02 -11.04
C LYS A 70 -5.50 12.57 -11.12
N ASN A 71 -6.24 12.19 -12.16
CA ASN A 71 -6.59 10.79 -12.40
C ASN A 71 -5.32 9.95 -12.64
N LEU A 72 -4.31 10.46 -13.37
CA LEU A 72 -3.02 9.76 -13.48
C LEU A 72 -2.29 9.63 -12.13
N VAL A 73 -2.45 10.58 -11.20
CA VAL A 73 -1.95 10.43 -9.81
C VAL A 73 -2.65 9.26 -9.11
N PHE A 74 -3.97 9.13 -9.28
CA PHE A 74 -4.72 7.98 -8.76
C PHE A 74 -4.17 6.67 -9.31
N PHE A 75 -4.08 6.52 -10.64
CA PHE A 75 -3.57 5.28 -11.24
C PHE A 75 -2.14 4.98 -10.81
N SER A 76 -1.26 5.99 -10.75
CA SER A 76 0.15 5.83 -10.32
C SER A 76 0.26 5.33 -8.87
N ARG A 77 -0.60 5.79 -7.96
CA ARG A 77 -0.51 5.47 -6.52
C ARG A 77 -1.36 4.27 -6.11
N GLN A 78 -2.46 4.03 -6.81
CA GLN A 78 -3.52 3.12 -6.35
C GLN A 78 -3.63 1.86 -7.21
N ILE A 79 -3.31 1.94 -8.50
CA ILE A 79 -3.46 0.82 -9.44
C ILE A 79 -2.09 0.27 -9.86
N ALA A 80 -1.17 1.12 -10.30
CA ALA A 80 0.17 0.75 -10.76
C ALA A 80 1.00 -0.10 -9.77
N PRO A 81 0.86 0.03 -8.43
CA PRO A 81 1.54 -0.89 -7.51
C PRO A 81 1.14 -2.36 -7.66
N GLY A 82 0.00 -2.66 -8.30
CA GLY A 82 -0.45 -4.02 -8.56
C GLY A 82 -0.75 -4.81 -7.28
N LEU A 83 -1.30 -4.15 -6.25
CA LEU A 83 -1.49 -4.75 -4.92
C LEU A 83 -2.44 -5.95 -4.95
N LYS A 84 -3.55 -5.83 -5.69
CA LYS A 84 -4.50 -6.90 -5.95
C LYS A 84 -4.72 -7.00 -7.45
N ARG A 85 -4.60 -8.22 -7.99
CA ARG A 85 -4.84 -8.50 -9.41
C ARG A 85 -6.24 -8.09 -9.85
N ILE A 86 -7.20 -8.26 -8.95
CA ILE A 86 -8.61 -7.97 -9.21
C ILE A 86 -8.87 -6.48 -9.51
N ASP A 87 -8.07 -5.57 -8.95
CA ASP A 87 -8.25 -4.12 -9.17
C ASP A 87 -8.08 -3.76 -10.66
N SER A 88 -7.04 -4.30 -11.31
CA SER A 88 -6.81 -4.09 -12.74
C SER A 88 -7.88 -4.78 -13.61
N LEU A 89 -8.34 -5.97 -13.23
CA LEU A 89 -9.32 -6.73 -14.02
C LEU A 89 -10.71 -6.08 -13.98
N VAL A 90 -11.15 -5.62 -12.80
CA VAL A 90 -12.40 -4.86 -12.65
C VAL A 90 -12.34 -3.59 -13.48
N LEU A 91 -11.24 -2.84 -13.41
CA LEU A 91 -11.05 -1.63 -14.21
C LEU A 91 -11.13 -1.91 -15.71
N GLU A 92 -10.40 -2.91 -16.20
CA GLU A 92 -10.41 -3.27 -17.63
C GLU A 92 -11.78 -3.69 -18.14
N GLU A 93 -12.57 -4.33 -17.28
CA GLU A 93 -13.92 -4.72 -17.63
C GLU A 93 -14.84 -3.48 -17.74
N LEU A 94 -14.75 -2.56 -16.80
CA LEU A 94 -15.53 -1.31 -16.79
C LEU A 94 -15.09 -0.34 -17.89
N LEU A 95 -13.85 -0.43 -18.37
CA LEU A 95 -13.38 0.31 -19.55
C LEU A 95 -14.07 -0.15 -20.85
N LYS A 96 -14.65 -1.35 -20.88
CA LYS A 96 -15.27 -1.94 -22.07
C LYS A 96 -16.79 -1.92 -22.00
N ASN A 97 -17.35 -2.09 -20.81
CA ASN A 97 -18.77 -2.35 -20.61
C ASN A 97 -19.32 -1.56 -19.42
N GLU A 98 -20.58 -1.13 -19.53
CA GLU A 98 -21.40 -0.84 -18.37
C GLU A 98 -22.04 -2.14 -17.89
N LEU A 99 -22.01 -2.40 -16.58
CA LEU A 99 -22.43 -3.68 -16.02
C LEU A 99 -23.28 -3.48 -14.77
N THR A 100 -24.19 -4.41 -14.53
CA THR A 100 -24.76 -4.61 -13.21
C THR A 100 -23.70 -5.19 -12.26
N TYR A 101 -23.91 -5.02 -10.96
CA TYR A 101 -23.02 -5.63 -9.97
C TYR A 101 -22.96 -7.16 -10.08
N ASP A 102 -24.09 -7.82 -10.32
CA ASP A 102 -24.14 -9.28 -10.46
C ASP A 102 -23.41 -9.78 -11.71
N GLU A 103 -23.48 -9.06 -12.84
CA GLU A 103 -22.71 -9.41 -14.03
C GLU A 103 -21.20 -9.30 -13.79
N LEU A 104 -20.74 -8.19 -13.20
CA LEU A 104 -19.33 -8.01 -12.86
C LEU A 104 -18.87 -9.08 -11.86
N LYS A 105 -19.63 -9.30 -10.78
CA LYS A 105 -19.34 -10.30 -9.75
C LYS A 105 -19.20 -11.70 -10.36
N ASN A 106 -20.21 -12.14 -11.11
CA ASN A 106 -20.21 -13.47 -11.72
C ASN A 106 -19.04 -13.63 -12.70
N LYS A 107 -18.72 -12.59 -13.47
CA LYS A 107 -17.58 -12.63 -14.40
C LYS A 107 -16.25 -12.78 -13.65
N MET A 108 -16.01 -11.93 -12.66
CA MET A 108 -14.76 -11.93 -11.89
C MET A 108 -14.54 -13.23 -11.11
N LEU A 109 -15.58 -13.75 -10.43
CA LEU A 109 -15.50 -15.01 -9.67
C LEU A 109 -15.27 -16.23 -10.57
N ASN A 110 -15.70 -16.17 -11.83
CA ASN A 110 -15.44 -17.24 -12.81
C ASN A 110 -14.02 -17.17 -13.38
N GLU A 111 -13.46 -15.96 -13.53
CA GLU A 111 -12.13 -15.74 -14.12
C GLU A 111 -10.99 -15.92 -13.11
N VAL A 112 -11.20 -15.53 -11.86
CA VAL A 112 -10.16 -15.53 -10.81
C VAL A 112 -10.58 -16.44 -9.65
N LYS A 113 -9.83 -17.51 -9.42
CA LYS A 113 -10.17 -18.54 -8.43
C LYS A 113 -9.97 -18.13 -6.97
N ASP A 114 -9.07 -17.18 -6.72
CA ASP A 114 -8.62 -16.79 -5.37
C ASP A 114 -9.05 -15.35 -5.02
N ILE A 115 -10.31 -15.02 -5.29
CA ILE A 115 -10.94 -13.76 -4.87
C ILE A 115 -12.28 -14.03 -4.17
N THR A 116 -12.73 -13.05 -3.40
CA THR A 116 -14.05 -13.01 -2.79
C THR A 116 -14.89 -11.88 -3.38
N GLU A 117 -16.18 -11.86 -3.02
CA GLU A 117 -17.05 -10.73 -3.33
C GLU A 117 -16.54 -9.42 -2.69
N ASP A 118 -15.99 -9.49 -1.48
CA ASP A 118 -15.40 -8.34 -0.79
C ASP A 118 -14.20 -7.76 -1.55
N ASP A 119 -13.47 -8.60 -2.30
CA ASP A 119 -12.37 -8.12 -3.13
C ASP A 119 -12.87 -7.20 -4.24
N ILE A 120 -13.95 -7.60 -4.91
CA ILE A 120 -14.59 -6.87 -6.00
C ILE A 120 -15.21 -5.57 -5.48
N ASP A 121 -15.95 -5.63 -4.37
CA ASP A 121 -16.55 -4.44 -3.77
C ASP A 121 -15.50 -3.45 -3.25
N THR A 122 -14.36 -3.94 -2.75
CA THR A 122 -13.21 -3.08 -2.41
C THR A 122 -12.63 -2.39 -3.64
N SER A 123 -12.46 -3.09 -4.76
CA SER A 123 -12.02 -2.48 -6.03
C SER A 123 -13.00 -1.40 -6.48
N LEU A 124 -14.31 -1.66 -6.41
CA LEU A 124 -15.34 -0.67 -6.74
C LEU A 124 -15.28 0.56 -5.82
N ARG A 125 -15.10 0.37 -4.50
CA ARG A 125 -14.91 1.48 -3.54
C ARG A 125 -13.64 2.30 -3.81
N ILE A 126 -12.59 1.66 -4.32
CA ILE A 126 -11.35 2.33 -4.70
C ILE A 126 -11.57 3.18 -5.96
N LEU A 127 -12.35 2.69 -6.94
CA LEU A 127 -12.61 3.38 -8.21
C LEU A 127 -13.64 4.51 -8.10
N ASP A 128 -14.66 4.36 -7.26
CA ASP A 128 -15.67 5.41 -6.98
C ASP A 128 -15.24 6.38 -5.86
N PHE A 129 -14.04 6.18 -5.32
CA PHE A 129 -13.40 6.90 -4.23
C PHE A 129 -14.07 6.80 -2.85
N SER A 130 -15.13 6.01 -2.71
CA SER A 130 -15.80 5.79 -1.43
C SER A 130 -14.98 5.01 -0.41
N PHE A 131 -13.83 4.42 -0.77
CA PHE A 131 -12.87 3.87 0.19
C PHE A 131 -12.14 4.95 1.01
N TYR A 132 -11.97 6.15 0.43
CA TYR A 132 -11.17 7.21 1.02
C TYR A 132 -12.01 8.18 1.87
N ASN A 133 -11.31 9.10 2.54
CA ASN A 133 -11.92 10.18 3.31
C ASN A 133 -12.31 11.35 2.38
N ALA A 134 -13.24 12.19 2.84
CA ALA A 134 -13.69 13.36 2.10
C ALA A 134 -12.53 14.27 1.68
N GLY A 135 -12.58 14.78 0.45
CA GLY A 135 -11.56 15.68 -0.11
C GLY A 135 -10.45 14.97 -0.87
N ILE A 136 -10.51 13.64 -1.02
CA ILE A 136 -9.58 12.86 -1.85
C ILE A 136 -9.59 13.32 -3.30
N GLU A 137 -10.70 13.89 -3.77
CA GLU A 137 -10.90 14.44 -5.11
C GLU A 137 -9.96 15.63 -5.39
N LYS A 138 -9.47 16.31 -4.34
CA LYS A 138 -8.44 17.35 -4.48
C LYS A 138 -7.11 16.77 -4.95
N ILE A 139 -6.85 15.49 -4.66
CA ILE A 139 -5.62 14.76 -5.01
C ILE A 139 -5.84 13.94 -6.29
N TYR A 140 -6.98 13.24 -6.39
CA TYR A 140 -7.25 12.25 -7.45
C TYR A 140 -8.19 12.74 -8.56
N GLY A 141 -8.75 13.94 -8.43
CA GLY A 141 -9.71 14.46 -9.41
C GLY A 141 -11.10 13.85 -9.20
N SER A 142 -11.89 13.81 -10.26
CA SER A 142 -13.19 13.14 -10.26
C SER A 142 -13.04 11.61 -10.17
N PRO A 143 -13.99 10.91 -9.54
CA PRO A 143 -14.02 9.44 -9.50
C PRO A 143 -13.94 8.79 -10.89
N ILE A 144 -13.40 7.59 -10.96
CA ILE A 144 -13.24 6.83 -12.21
C ILE A 144 -14.58 6.25 -12.66
N ILE A 145 -15.38 5.78 -11.69
CA ILE A 145 -16.67 5.15 -11.93
C ILE A 145 -17.76 5.85 -11.15
N GLU A 146 -18.99 5.65 -11.60
CA GLU A 146 -20.21 5.95 -10.89
C GLU A 146 -21.02 4.66 -10.77
N ARG A 147 -21.67 4.47 -9.63
CA ARG A 147 -22.60 3.35 -9.42
C ARG A 147 -23.89 3.82 -8.80
N ASN A 148 -24.99 3.25 -9.27
CA ASN A 148 -26.30 3.34 -8.65
C ASN A 148 -26.79 1.93 -8.31
N GLU A 149 -28.04 1.80 -7.84
CA GLU A 149 -28.61 0.51 -7.45
C GLU A 149 -28.64 -0.54 -8.57
N ARG A 150 -28.51 -0.11 -9.84
CA ARG A 150 -28.69 -0.98 -11.00
C ARG A 150 -27.41 -1.17 -11.82
N MET A 151 -26.63 -0.11 -12.02
CA MET A 151 -25.52 -0.09 -12.98
C MET A 151 -24.26 0.49 -12.38
N ILE A 152 -23.14 -0.04 -12.84
CA ILE A 152 -21.78 0.44 -12.65
C ILE A 152 -21.27 0.87 -14.03
N ARG A 153 -20.82 2.12 -14.14
CA ARG A 153 -20.31 2.69 -15.39
C ARG A 153 -19.13 3.62 -15.11
N LEU A 154 -18.36 3.95 -16.14
CA LEU A 154 -17.37 5.03 -16.04
C LEU A 154 -18.07 6.36 -15.73
N SER A 155 -17.43 7.22 -14.95
CA SER A 155 -17.96 8.56 -14.71
C SER A 155 -17.95 9.39 -16.00
N ASP A 156 -18.83 10.38 -16.10
CA ASP A 156 -18.87 11.24 -17.30
C ASP A 156 -17.55 12.01 -17.46
N ALA A 157 -16.94 12.43 -16.35
CA ALA A 157 -15.64 13.10 -16.34
C ALA A 157 -14.50 12.20 -16.86
N PHE A 158 -14.47 10.94 -16.43
CA PHE A 158 -13.46 9.99 -16.88
C PHE A 158 -13.69 9.58 -18.34
N THR A 159 -14.95 9.39 -18.76
CA THR A 159 -15.31 9.13 -20.16
C THR A 159 -14.84 10.25 -21.09
N ASN A 160 -14.99 11.51 -20.66
CA ASN A 160 -14.46 12.66 -21.41
C ASN A 160 -12.92 12.65 -21.48
N ALA A 161 -12.23 12.30 -20.40
CA ALA A 161 -10.77 12.15 -20.37
C ALA A 161 -10.27 11.08 -21.36
N LEU A 162 -11.02 9.98 -21.53
CA LEU A 162 -10.72 8.92 -22.51
C LEU A 162 -10.82 9.38 -23.98
N SER A 163 -11.33 10.59 -24.27
CA SER A 163 -11.25 11.16 -25.63
C SER A 163 -9.87 11.72 -25.96
N ASN A 164 -9.02 11.94 -24.95
CA ASN A 164 -7.67 12.45 -25.11
C ASN A 164 -6.66 11.31 -25.32
N GLN A 165 -6.10 11.23 -26.53
CA GLN A 165 -5.16 10.18 -26.90
C GLN A 165 -3.90 10.14 -26.02
N THR A 166 -3.39 11.31 -25.59
CA THR A 166 -2.22 11.38 -24.70
C THR A 166 -2.55 10.83 -23.31
N PHE A 167 -3.75 11.11 -22.80
CA PHE A 167 -4.22 10.54 -21.54
C PHE A 167 -4.34 9.01 -21.63
N ASN A 168 -4.98 8.49 -22.69
CA ASN A 168 -5.12 7.04 -22.90
C ASN A 168 -3.78 6.32 -22.94
N MET A 169 -2.80 6.86 -23.66
CA MET A 169 -1.46 6.29 -23.73
C MET A 169 -0.83 6.11 -22.34
N PHE A 170 -0.93 7.11 -21.45
CA PHE A 170 -0.42 6.99 -20.08
C PHE A 170 -1.26 6.06 -19.20
N LEU A 171 -2.59 6.07 -19.38
CA LEU A 171 -3.49 5.19 -18.65
C LEU A 171 -3.21 3.71 -18.97
N GLU A 172 -3.11 3.36 -20.25
CA GLU A 172 -2.84 2.00 -20.71
C GLU A 172 -1.51 1.48 -20.15
N ASP A 173 -0.45 2.30 -20.22
CA ASP A 173 0.86 1.98 -19.68
C ASP A 173 0.85 1.80 -18.15
N LEU A 174 0.06 2.58 -17.41
CA LEU A 174 -0.13 2.38 -15.96
C LEU A 174 -0.89 1.09 -15.63
N ILE A 175 -1.86 0.68 -16.46
CA ILE A 175 -2.59 -0.59 -16.32
C ILE A 175 -1.65 -1.76 -16.63
N GLU A 176 -0.82 -1.66 -17.66
CA GLU A 176 0.20 -2.67 -17.97
C GLU A 176 1.23 -2.79 -16.84
N LEU A 177 1.70 -1.66 -16.31
CA LEU A 177 2.59 -1.62 -15.16
C LEU A 177 1.96 -2.27 -13.92
N SER A 178 0.67 -2.04 -13.68
CA SER A 178 -0.08 -2.69 -12.60
C SER A 178 -0.03 -4.21 -12.70
N LYS A 179 -0.31 -4.76 -13.89
CA LYS A 179 -0.29 -6.21 -14.14
C LYS A 179 1.11 -6.77 -13.97
N TYR A 180 2.11 -6.09 -14.52
CA TYR A 180 3.52 -6.47 -14.37
C TYR A 180 3.93 -6.51 -12.88
N ASN A 181 3.60 -5.46 -12.13
CA ASN A 181 3.94 -5.36 -10.71
C ASN A 181 3.21 -6.40 -9.88
N ASN A 182 1.94 -6.71 -10.17
CA ASN A 182 1.22 -7.78 -9.49
C ASN A 182 1.87 -9.14 -9.74
N GLU A 183 2.20 -9.48 -10.98
CA GLU A 183 2.84 -10.75 -11.31
C GLU A 183 4.22 -10.86 -10.64
N LYS A 184 5.04 -9.82 -10.78
CA LYS A 184 6.41 -9.80 -10.27
C LYS A 184 6.49 -9.80 -8.75
N TYR A 185 5.69 -8.96 -8.09
CA TYR A 185 5.83 -8.70 -6.65
C TYR A 185 4.75 -9.39 -5.81
N GLN A 186 3.53 -9.57 -6.33
CA GLN A 186 2.43 -10.27 -5.63
C GLN A 186 2.21 -11.71 -6.10
N LYS A 187 2.97 -12.19 -7.12
CA LYS A 187 2.86 -13.55 -7.67
C LYS A 187 1.45 -13.88 -8.16
N GLY A 188 0.76 -12.90 -8.74
CA GLY A 188 -0.61 -13.07 -9.23
C GLY A 188 -1.69 -13.10 -8.15
N LYS A 189 -1.33 -12.84 -6.87
CA LYS A 189 -2.23 -12.96 -5.70
C LYS A 189 -2.81 -11.62 -5.25
N ASN A 190 -3.80 -11.69 -4.36
CA ASN A 190 -4.50 -10.55 -3.75
C ASN A 190 -4.22 -10.42 -2.24
N GLY A 191 -3.05 -10.87 -1.77
CA GLY A 191 -2.76 -11.01 -0.34
C GLY A 191 -1.33 -10.60 0.03
N LEU A 192 -1.04 -10.61 1.34
CA LEU A 192 0.29 -10.29 1.84
C LEU A 192 1.32 -11.37 1.45
N ILE A 193 2.48 -10.92 0.99
CA ILE A 193 3.65 -11.74 0.66
C ILE A 193 4.76 -11.41 1.65
N LEU A 194 5.35 -12.44 2.26
CA LEU A 194 6.45 -12.29 3.21
C LEU A 194 7.58 -11.45 2.60
N TYR A 195 8.08 -10.51 3.40
CA TYR A 195 9.17 -9.59 3.10
C TYR A 195 8.89 -8.54 2.01
N ASN A 196 7.66 -8.47 1.48
CA ASN A 196 7.24 -7.30 0.74
C ASN A 196 6.95 -6.14 1.70
N LYS A 197 7.05 -4.93 1.16
CA LYS A 197 6.73 -3.70 1.89
C LYS A 197 5.26 -3.31 1.68
N TYR A 198 4.57 -2.92 2.75
CA TYR A 198 3.17 -2.50 2.73
C TYR A 198 2.95 -1.30 3.64
N SER A 199 2.04 -0.42 3.25
CA SER A 199 1.52 0.63 4.11
C SER A 199 0.30 0.15 4.91
N ARG A 200 -0.12 0.95 5.90
CA ARG A 200 -1.38 0.72 6.64
C ARG A 200 -2.61 0.79 5.74
N GLU A 201 -2.55 1.60 4.68
CA GLU A 201 -3.60 1.69 3.67
C GLU A 201 -3.64 0.40 2.85
N ASP A 202 -2.49 -0.13 2.42
CA ASP A 202 -2.41 -1.38 1.67
C ASP A 202 -2.98 -2.55 2.45
N PHE A 203 -2.69 -2.62 3.77
CA PHE A 203 -3.31 -3.60 4.65
C PHE A 203 -4.85 -3.49 4.63
N SER A 204 -5.37 -2.27 4.72
CA SER A 204 -6.82 -2.03 4.70
C SER A 204 -7.47 -2.47 3.38
N LYS A 205 -6.76 -2.33 2.24
CA LYS A 205 -7.24 -2.80 0.93
C LYS A 205 -7.18 -4.31 0.78
N ILE A 206 -6.07 -4.92 1.16
CA ILE A 206 -5.88 -6.38 1.06
C ILE A 206 -6.93 -7.12 1.91
N PHE A 207 -7.22 -6.60 3.10
CA PHE A 207 -8.22 -7.20 4.01
C PHE A 207 -9.62 -6.64 3.81
N ASN A 208 -9.89 -5.95 2.69
CA ASN A 208 -11.21 -5.49 2.26
C ASN A 208 -11.97 -4.65 3.32
N TRP A 209 -11.26 -3.77 4.03
CA TRP A 209 -11.91 -2.87 4.97
C TRP A 209 -12.81 -1.88 4.23
N ASN A 210 -13.97 -1.56 4.81
CA ASN A 210 -14.92 -0.61 4.21
C ASN A 210 -14.34 0.80 3.93
N LYS A 211 -13.29 1.19 4.65
CA LYS A 211 -12.62 2.50 4.55
C LYS A 211 -11.13 2.36 4.81
N ASN A 212 -10.36 3.32 4.29
CA ASN A 212 -8.93 3.47 4.58
C ASN A 212 -8.68 3.55 6.10
N GLY A 213 -8.03 2.53 6.66
CA GLY A 213 -7.70 2.43 8.08
C GLY A 213 -6.39 3.10 8.48
N SER A 214 -5.65 3.71 7.55
CA SER A 214 -4.31 4.23 7.81
C SER A 214 -4.22 5.18 8.99
N SER A 215 -5.20 6.08 9.15
CA SER A 215 -5.23 7.07 10.24
C SER A 215 -5.61 6.50 11.59
N VAL A 216 -6.16 5.28 11.66
CA VAL A 216 -6.61 4.67 12.93
C VAL A 216 -5.69 3.55 13.41
N ILE A 217 -4.88 2.97 12.51
CA ILE A 217 -3.85 1.98 12.85
C ILE A 217 -2.62 2.70 13.43
N MET A 218 -2.74 3.18 14.67
CA MET A 218 -1.65 3.82 15.41
C MET A 218 -0.84 2.77 16.19
N GLY A 219 0.18 2.19 15.56
CA GLY A 219 0.94 1.05 16.10
C GLY A 219 0.23 -0.28 15.82
N TYR A 220 -0.96 -0.50 16.37
CA TYR A 220 -1.78 -1.67 16.04
C TYR A 220 -3.27 -1.38 16.14
N MET A 221 -4.11 -2.30 15.68
CA MET A 221 -5.56 -2.28 15.87
C MET A 221 -6.09 -3.70 15.84
N ILE A 222 -7.18 -3.98 16.56
CA ILE A 222 -7.96 -5.20 16.37
C ILE A 222 -9.25 -4.82 15.65
N LYS A 223 -9.48 -5.36 14.46
CA LYS A 223 -10.73 -5.20 13.71
C LYS A 223 -11.12 -6.56 13.15
N SER A 224 -12.39 -6.93 13.31
CA SER A 224 -12.88 -8.27 12.94
C SER A 224 -12.02 -9.38 13.54
N GLN A 225 -11.25 -10.12 12.73
CA GLN A 225 -10.31 -11.17 13.17
C GLN A 225 -8.86 -10.83 12.82
N GLU A 226 -8.59 -9.59 12.40
CA GLU A 226 -7.27 -9.15 11.99
C GLU A 226 -6.67 -8.17 13.01
N MET A 227 -5.40 -8.38 13.33
CA MET A 227 -4.61 -7.50 14.17
C MET A 227 -3.30 -7.13 13.46
N PRO A 228 -3.29 -6.10 12.59
CA PRO A 228 -2.03 -5.55 12.10
C PRO A 228 -1.25 -4.88 13.24
N ILE A 229 0.04 -5.18 13.33
CA ILE A 229 1.00 -4.58 14.25
C ILE A 229 2.12 -3.97 13.41
N PHE A 230 2.21 -2.64 13.42
CA PHE A 230 3.19 -1.82 12.72
C PHE A 230 4.19 -1.25 13.72
N ILE A 231 5.44 -1.67 13.58
CA ILE A 231 6.55 -1.35 14.49
C ILE A 231 7.57 -0.52 13.72
N THR A 232 7.88 0.65 14.24
CA THR A 232 9.05 1.42 13.80
C THR A 232 10.20 1.01 14.72
N TYR A 233 11.08 0.16 14.21
CA TYR A 233 12.19 -0.38 14.95
C TYR A 233 13.31 0.66 15.04
N ASP A 234 13.64 1.05 16.26
CA ASP A 234 14.69 2.03 16.57
C ASP A 234 15.63 1.47 17.64
N LYS A 235 16.94 1.59 17.40
CA LYS A 235 17.99 1.24 18.37
C LYS A 235 18.61 2.47 19.06
N HIS A 236 18.11 3.67 18.77
CA HIS A 236 18.63 4.93 19.29
C HIS A 236 17.72 5.55 20.35
N GLU A 237 18.30 6.30 21.30
CA GLU A 237 17.58 6.82 22.48
C GLU A 237 16.71 8.06 22.22
N ASP A 238 16.77 8.65 21.03
CA ASP A 238 16.12 9.91 20.64
C ASP A 238 14.72 9.72 20.04
N ILE A 239 13.77 9.22 20.83
CA ILE A 239 12.33 9.26 20.54
C ILE A 239 11.64 9.99 21.70
N SER A 240 10.52 10.69 21.43
CA SER A 240 9.72 11.28 22.50
C SER A 240 9.32 10.23 23.55
N ASP A 241 9.42 10.59 24.84
CA ASP A 241 9.13 9.69 25.97
C ASP A 241 7.73 9.04 25.94
N SER A 242 6.78 9.61 25.20
CA SER A 242 5.42 9.09 25.00
C SER A 242 5.32 7.96 23.97
N THR A 243 6.36 7.74 23.16
CA THR A 243 6.41 6.73 22.09
C THR A 243 7.73 5.96 22.05
N LYS A 244 8.58 6.11 23.07
CA LYS A 244 9.84 5.36 23.23
C LYS A 244 9.55 3.93 23.68
N TYR A 245 8.95 3.15 22.79
CA TYR A 245 8.74 1.72 22.99
C TYR A 245 10.05 0.99 22.72
N GLU A 246 10.43 0.07 23.61
CA GLU A 246 11.64 -0.74 23.47
C GLU A 246 11.31 -2.07 22.77
N ASP A 247 10.54 -2.00 21.67
CA ASP A 247 10.24 -3.18 20.86
C ASP A 247 11.57 -3.78 20.37
N GLU A 248 11.80 -5.06 20.65
CA GLU A 248 13.12 -5.68 20.48
C GLU A 248 12.99 -7.08 19.87
N PHE A 249 13.73 -7.33 18.80
CA PHE A 249 13.94 -8.70 18.34
C PHE A 249 14.82 -9.44 19.34
N LEU A 250 14.26 -10.43 20.03
CA LEU A 250 14.99 -11.32 20.94
C LEU A 250 15.76 -12.38 20.15
N SER A 251 15.22 -12.78 19.00
CA SER A 251 15.83 -13.68 18.01
C SER A 251 15.24 -13.37 16.61
N GLN A 252 15.53 -14.21 15.61
CA GLN A 252 14.88 -14.10 14.30
C GLN A 252 13.41 -14.54 14.31
N ASP A 253 12.95 -15.26 15.34
CA ASP A 253 11.59 -15.78 15.47
C ASP A 253 10.84 -15.26 16.70
N GLU A 254 11.47 -14.47 17.57
CA GLU A 254 10.86 -13.89 18.76
C GLU A 254 11.06 -12.38 18.84
N LEU A 255 9.97 -11.68 19.17
CA LEU A 255 9.91 -10.23 19.27
C LEU A 255 9.24 -9.84 20.59
N LYS A 256 9.96 -9.09 21.43
CA LYS A 256 9.38 -8.38 22.56
C LYS A 256 8.60 -7.18 22.04
N TRP A 257 7.35 -7.06 22.47
CA TRP A 257 6.42 -6.08 21.94
C TRP A 257 5.67 -5.33 23.04
N PHE A 258 5.42 -4.04 22.81
CA PHE A 258 4.70 -3.15 23.71
C PHE A 258 3.30 -2.82 23.20
N THR A 259 2.32 -2.82 24.10
CA THR A 259 1.00 -2.24 23.81
C THR A 259 1.07 -0.72 23.73
N LYS A 260 0.03 -0.09 23.20
CA LYS A 260 -0.13 1.37 23.26
C LYS A 260 -0.09 1.87 24.70
N SER A 261 0.33 3.11 24.89
CA SER A 261 0.28 3.80 26.17
C SER A 261 -1.12 3.80 26.79
N ASN A 262 -1.16 3.92 28.12
CA ASN A 262 -2.36 3.88 28.95
C ASN A 262 -3.11 2.55 28.85
N ARG A 263 -2.36 1.45 28.91
CA ARG A 263 -2.89 0.08 28.97
C ARG A 263 -2.36 -0.66 30.18
N THR A 264 -3.23 -1.50 30.73
CA THR A 264 -2.94 -2.38 31.85
C THR A 264 -3.34 -3.80 31.52
N LEU A 265 -2.93 -4.77 32.32
CA LEU A 265 -3.33 -6.17 32.15
C LEU A 265 -4.86 -6.32 32.15
N GLU A 266 -5.60 -5.50 32.89
CA GLU A 266 -7.06 -5.53 32.97
C GLU A 266 -7.76 -4.85 31.77
N SER A 267 -7.00 -4.15 30.92
CA SER A 267 -7.57 -3.45 29.77
C SER A 267 -8.23 -4.45 28.81
N LYS A 268 -9.49 -4.19 28.42
CA LYS A 268 -10.26 -5.06 27.50
C LYS A 268 -9.51 -5.38 26.21
N GLU A 269 -8.75 -4.42 25.69
CA GLU A 269 -7.91 -4.59 24.50
C GLU A 269 -6.78 -5.59 24.76
N VAL A 270 -6.05 -5.45 25.88
CA VAL A 270 -4.97 -6.37 26.28
C VAL A 270 -5.53 -7.77 26.50
N GLN A 271 -6.65 -7.91 27.21
CA GLN A 271 -7.29 -9.22 27.39
C GLN A 271 -7.71 -9.87 26.07
N LYS A 272 -8.07 -9.10 25.03
CA LYS A 272 -8.30 -9.65 23.68
C LYS A 272 -7.02 -10.14 23.01
N ILE A 273 -5.90 -9.43 23.19
CA ILE A 273 -4.58 -9.80 22.66
C ILE A 273 -4.10 -11.11 23.32
N LEU A 274 -4.14 -11.19 24.64
CA LEU A 274 -3.70 -12.38 25.39
C LEU A 274 -4.53 -13.62 25.01
N SER A 275 -5.81 -13.44 24.66
CA SER A 275 -6.71 -14.51 24.21
C SER A 275 -6.88 -14.61 22.68
N HIS A 276 -5.96 -14.03 21.89
CA HIS A 276 -6.12 -13.92 20.43
C HIS A 276 -6.38 -15.26 19.73
N ARG A 277 -5.63 -16.32 20.06
CA ARG A 277 -5.79 -17.67 19.47
C ARG A 277 -7.19 -18.22 19.73
N ALA A 278 -7.65 -18.18 20.99
CA ALA A 278 -8.98 -18.65 21.36
C ALA A 278 -10.11 -17.86 20.68
N LYS A 279 -9.85 -16.61 20.31
CA LYS A 279 -10.78 -15.72 19.59
C LYS A 279 -10.62 -15.75 18.07
N GLY A 280 -9.69 -16.54 17.53
CA GLY A 280 -9.39 -16.58 16.11
C GLY A 280 -8.77 -15.28 15.54
N ILE A 281 -8.24 -14.40 16.41
CA ILE A 281 -7.60 -13.15 15.98
C ILE A 281 -6.19 -13.46 15.49
N LYS A 282 -5.89 -13.11 14.24
CA LYS A 282 -4.57 -13.28 13.62
C LYS A 282 -3.75 -12.00 13.75
N MET A 283 -2.53 -12.11 14.27
CA MET A 283 -1.59 -10.99 14.34
C MET A 283 -0.73 -10.95 13.07
N TYR A 284 -0.60 -9.78 12.45
CA TYR A 284 0.20 -9.57 11.25
C TYR A 284 1.30 -8.56 11.57
N ILE A 285 2.57 -8.97 11.44
CA ILE A 285 3.71 -8.17 11.88
C ILE A 285 4.31 -7.40 10.70
N PHE A 286 4.41 -6.09 10.89
CA PHE A 286 4.97 -5.13 9.95
C PHE A 286 6.06 -4.31 10.63
N VAL A 287 7.27 -4.29 10.07
CA VAL A 287 8.41 -3.60 10.69
C VAL A 287 9.11 -2.70 9.68
N GLN A 288 9.42 -1.46 10.07
CA GLN A 288 10.31 -0.58 9.34
C GLN A 288 11.48 -0.17 10.23
N LYS A 289 12.63 0.15 9.64
CA LYS A 289 13.73 0.79 10.35
C LYS A 289 13.41 2.28 10.54
N LYS A 290 13.77 2.90 11.68
CA LYS A 290 13.47 4.32 11.93
C LYS A 290 14.00 5.27 10.85
N ASP A 291 15.20 5.04 10.32
CA ASP A 291 15.79 5.87 9.27
C ASP A 291 15.08 5.73 7.90
N ASP A 292 14.14 4.79 7.78
CA ASP A 292 13.23 4.69 6.65
C ASP A 292 12.05 5.65 6.91
N ASP A 293 12.17 6.89 6.45
CA ASP A 293 11.13 7.94 6.52
C ASP A 293 9.86 7.62 5.68
N GLY A 294 9.77 6.40 5.14
CA GLY A 294 8.67 5.94 4.32
C GLY A 294 7.41 5.58 5.11
N ILE A 295 6.31 5.41 4.38
CA ILE A 295 5.04 4.90 4.91
C ILE A 295 4.95 3.36 4.89
N TYR A 296 6.04 2.70 4.50
CA TYR A 296 6.08 1.31 4.07
C TYR A 296 6.90 0.45 5.03
N PHE A 297 6.30 -0.66 5.46
CA PHE A 297 6.87 -1.59 6.43
C PHE A 297 7.03 -2.98 5.81
N TYR A 298 8.11 -3.68 6.11
CA TYR A 298 8.28 -5.08 5.75
C TYR A 298 7.26 -5.94 6.47
N TYR A 299 6.47 -6.73 5.73
CA TYR A 299 5.62 -7.75 6.31
C TYR A 299 6.46 -8.98 6.69
N LEU A 300 6.55 -9.28 8.00
CA LEU A 300 7.37 -10.37 8.52
C LEU A 300 6.60 -11.67 8.73
N GLY A 301 5.28 -11.64 8.54
CA GLY A 301 4.42 -12.81 8.70
C GLY A 301 3.42 -12.66 9.84
N THR A 302 2.81 -13.79 10.18
CA THR A 302 1.92 -13.90 11.32
C THR A 302 2.68 -14.26 12.58
N ALA A 303 2.12 -13.91 13.73
CA ALA A 303 2.70 -14.19 15.03
C ALA A 303 1.63 -14.65 16.02
N GLY A 304 2.08 -15.22 17.14
CA GLY A 304 1.25 -15.43 18.30
C GLY A 304 1.95 -15.05 19.60
N TYR A 305 1.16 -14.48 20.51
CA TYR A 305 1.57 -14.23 21.89
C TYR A 305 2.09 -15.50 22.58
N ILE A 306 3.23 -15.38 23.27
CA ILE A 306 3.84 -16.41 24.11
C ILE A 306 3.23 -16.34 25.51
N GLU A 307 2.38 -17.31 25.85
CA GLU A 307 1.64 -17.35 27.11
C GLU A 307 2.57 -17.30 28.34
N GLY A 308 2.29 -16.37 29.26
CA GLY A 308 3.05 -16.13 30.48
C GLY A 308 4.18 -15.10 30.33
N SER A 309 4.40 -14.55 29.13
CA SER A 309 5.39 -13.49 28.91
C SER A 309 4.86 -12.08 29.21
N GLU A 310 3.56 -11.94 29.48
CA GLU A 310 2.96 -10.63 29.69
C GLU A 310 3.39 -9.98 31.01
N LYS A 311 3.73 -8.70 30.96
CA LYS A 311 4.13 -7.95 32.16
C LYS A 311 3.57 -6.54 32.14
N GLN A 312 2.99 -6.14 33.28
CA GLN A 312 2.65 -4.74 33.51
C GLN A 312 3.93 -3.91 33.63
N ASP A 313 4.04 -2.87 32.82
CA ASP A 313 5.20 -1.97 32.82
C ASP A 313 4.78 -0.49 32.69
N LYS A 314 5.76 0.40 32.67
CA LYS A 314 5.57 1.85 32.47
C LYS A 314 6.56 2.40 31.46
N MET A 315 6.08 3.30 30.62
CA MET A 315 6.90 4.13 29.74
C MET A 315 7.75 5.12 30.55
N PRO A 316 8.82 5.72 29.97
CA PRO A 316 9.63 6.74 30.65
C PRO A 316 8.81 7.93 31.17
N ASN A 317 7.73 8.30 30.46
CA ASN A 317 6.81 9.34 30.89
C ASN A 317 5.82 8.93 32.00
N GLY A 318 5.93 7.70 32.53
CA GLY A 318 5.09 7.15 33.60
C GLY A 318 3.76 6.53 33.16
N SER A 319 3.44 6.56 31.86
CA SER A 319 2.21 5.96 31.33
C SER A 319 2.26 4.44 31.40
N ASN A 320 1.17 3.80 31.81
CA ASN A 320 1.09 2.33 31.89
C ASN A 320 1.12 1.70 30.50
N VAL A 321 1.86 0.61 30.36
CA VAL A 321 1.91 -0.26 29.18
C VAL A 321 1.95 -1.72 29.62
N VAL A 322 1.65 -2.63 28.70
CA VAL A 322 1.88 -4.06 28.88
C VAL A 322 2.92 -4.49 27.85
N THR A 323 3.93 -5.22 28.31
CA THR A 323 4.91 -5.89 27.44
C THR A 323 4.54 -7.36 27.31
N MET A 324 4.89 -7.97 26.19
CA MET A 324 4.75 -9.41 25.95
C MET A 324 5.66 -9.85 24.81
N ASP A 325 5.96 -11.14 24.75
CA ASP A 325 6.75 -11.71 23.67
C ASP A 325 5.83 -12.34 22.62
N LEU A 326 6.19 -12.15 21.35
CA LEU A 326 5.50 -12.68 20.19
C LEU A 326 6.40 -13.68 19.47
N ALA A 327 5.92 -14.90 19.29
CA ALA A 327 6.55 -15.90 18.43
C ALA A 327 6.05 -15.73 17.00
N LEU A 328 6.96 -15.48 16.06
CA LEU A 328 6.66 -15.45 14.63
C LEU A 328 6.45 -16.88 14.12
N ASP A 329 5.43 -17.09 13.28
CA ASP A 329 5.18 -18.40 12.67
C ASP A 329 6.30 -18.83 11.70
N LYS A 330 7.09 -17.85 11.23
CA LYS A 330 8.29 -18.05 10.43
C LYS A 330 9.38 -17.09 10.89
N ALA A 331 10.57 -17.62 11.14
CA ALA A 331 11.74 -16.80 11.42
C ALA A 331 12.01 -15.80 10.28
N VAL A 332 12.33 -14.56 10.64
CA VAL A 332 12.71 -13.49 9.71
C VAL A 332 13.95 -13.90 8.94
N ARG A 333 13.91 -13.78 7.62
CA ARG A 333 15.04 -14.05 6.73
C ARG A 333 16.27 -13.21 7.15
N ASP A 334 17.44 -13.84 7.20
CA ASP A 334 18.67 -13.27 7.78
C ASP A 334 19.07 -11.90 7.21
N ASP A 335 18.92 -11.68 5.91
CA ASP A 335 19.19 -10.39 5.26
C ASP A 335 18.24 -9.28 5.73
N ILE A 336 16.94 -9.56 5.82
CA ILE A 336 15.93 -8.62 6.32
C ILE A 336 16.14 -8.35 7.81
N TYR A 337 16.41 -9.41 8.59
CA TYR A 337 16.71 -9.28 10.01
C TYR A 337 17.90 -8.36 10.23
N ARG A 338 19.03 -8.62 9.58
CA ARG A 338 20.25 -7.80 9.68
C ARG A 338 20.02 -6.36 9.20
N TYR A 339 19.21 -6.14 8.18
CA TYR A 339 18.85 -4.80 7.71
C TYR A 339 18.01 -4.03 8.75
N LEU A 340 17.09 -4.71 9.43
CA LEU A 340 16.23 -4.08 10.44
C LEU A 340 17.01 -3.82 11.74
N THR A 341 17.90 -4.73 12.14
CA THR A 341 18.61 -4.66 13.42
C THR A 341 19.95 -3.94 13.38
N ASN A 342 20.52 -3.66 12.21
CA ASN A 342 21.76 -2.87 12.06
C ASN A 342 21.46 -1.67 11.19
#